data_AF-A0A1X7TCR7-F1
#
_entry.id   AF-A0A1X7TCR7-F1
#
_cell.length_a   1.000
_cell.length_b   1.000
_cell.length_c   1.000
_cell.angle_alpha   90.00
_cell.angle_beta   90.00
_cell.angle_gamma   90.00
#
_symmetry.space_group_name_H-M   'P 1'
#
loop_
_entity.id
_entity.type
_entity.pdbx_description
1 polymer ?
#
loop_
_entity_poly.entity_id
_entity_poly.type
_entity_poly.pdbx_seq_one_letter_code
_entity_poly.pdbx_strand_id
1 'polypeptide(L)'
;SGLALVPRLKYEHIHLNSFSKMRVDLAAQVLSETVSNALLKEGGEEAKETATFVNIFDKFFDCLNVRNLTDGKTKRKMFQDPYRSGTDFRLKWLEETFLPYLEEWEAEIDAITGLTSKQKEQMLLSKETLGGLKMTTKSFIELVKYLFTVPGVRFFLSRRLCQDPLEKFFGCQRQIGRTHDNTTVNDFERNTQALCVVDSFCRASIKSNCRGNEELNSTDHEMYSLPKRKK
;
A
#
# COMPACT_ATOMS: atom_id res chain seq x y z
N SER A 1 -6.60 -3.68 -32.20
CA SER A 1 -7.52 -2.82 -31.43
C SER A 1 -6.72 -2.10 -30.36
N GLY A 2 -6.61 -0.76 -30.39
CA GLY A 2 -5.73 0.03 -29.52
C GLY A 2 -6.41 0.70 -28.32
N LEU A 3 -7.74 0.66 -28.24
CA LEU A 3 -8.53 1.24 -27.14
C LEU A 3 -9.15 0.11 -26.32
N ALA A 4 -8.85 0.06 -25.02
CA ALA A 4 -9.37 -0.95 -24.09
C ALA A 4 -9.94 -0.27 -22.84
N LEU A 5 -10.99 -0.84 -22.26
CA LEU A 5 -11.67 -0.31 -21.07
C LEU A 5 -10.77 -0.31 -19.83
N VAL A 6 -9.93 -1.35 -19.70
CA VAL A 6 -8.97 -1.55 -18.61
C VAL A 6 -7.56 -1.74 -19.19
N PRO A 7 -6.93 -0.68 -19.71
CA PRO A 7 -5.69 -0.79 -20.49
C PRO A 7 -4.46 -1.18 -19.66
N ARG A 8 -4.57 -1.12 -18.32
CA ARG A 8 -3.50 -1.49 -17.38
C ARG A 8 -3.48 -2.99 -17.10
N LEU A 9 -4.63 -3.66 -17.16
CA LEU A 9 -4.70 -5.09 -16.93
C LEU A 9 -4.08 -5.86 -18.10
N LYS A 10 -3.18 -6.78 -17.74
CA LYS A 10 -2.42 -7.64 -18.65
C LYS A 10 -2.48 -9.07 -18.14
N TYR A 11 -2.07 -10.02 -18.97
CA TYR A 11 -1.97 -11.43 -18.60
C TYR A 11 -1.28 -11.68 -17.25
N GLU A 12 -0.21 -10.93 -16.95
CA GLU A 12 0.54 -11.03 -15.70
C GLU A 12 -0.24 -10.63 -14.44
N HIS A 13 -1.37 -9.94 -14.56
CA HIS A 13 -2.22 -9.56 -13.43
C HIS A 13 -3.09 -10.73 -12.95
N ILE A 14 -3.38 -11.69 -13.82
CA ILE A 14 -4.21 -12.86 -13.52
C ILE A 14 -3.32 -14.10 -13.32
N HIS A 15 -2.35 -14.29 -14.20
CA HIS A 15 -1.46 -15.44 -14.17
C HIS A 15 -0.14 -15.08 -13.48
N LEU A 16 -0.17 -15.09 -12.15
CA LEU A 16 0.96 -14.72 -11.33
C LEU A 16 2.05 -15.81 -11.31
N ASN A 17 3.29 -15.40 -11.56
CA ASN A 17 4.50 -16.20 -11.32
C ASN A 17 5.16 -15.82 -9.98
N SER A 18 6.22 -16.54 -9.57
CA SER A 18 6.89 -16.30 -8.29
C SER A 18 7.41 -14.88 -8.11
N PHE A 19 7.83 -14.20 -9.20
CA PHE A 19 8.31 -12.82 -9.14
C PHE A 19 7.17 -11.81 -9.12
N SER A 20 6.07 -12.08 -9.81
CA SER A 20 4.93 -11.17 -9.90
C SER A 20 4.08 -11.17 -8.62
N LYS A 21 4.15 -12.22 -7.79
CA LYS A 21 3.49 -12.26 -6.47
C LYS A 21 3.98 -11.17 -5.50
N MET A 22 5.21 -10.68 -5.67
CA MET A 22 5.77 -9.61 -4.81
C MET A 22 5.50 -8.21 -5.37
N ARG A 23 4.87 -8.10 -6.55
CA ARG A 23 4.63 -6.83 -7.23
C ARG A 23 3.35 -6.18 -6.74
N VAL A 24 3.50 -5.23 -5.82
CA VAL A 24 2.39 -4.42 -5.28
C VAL A 24 1.68 -3.64 -6.39
N ASP A 25 2.40 -3.22 -7.43
CA ASP A 25 1.81 -2.47 -8.54
C ASP A 25 0.79 -3.29 -9.35
N LEU A 26 0.96 -4.61 -9.45
CA LEU A 26 -0.03 -5.49 -10.08
C LEU A 26 -1.30 -5.58 -9.23
N ALA A 27 -1.15 -5.81 -7.93
CA ALA A 27 -2.28 -5.89 -7.00
C ALA A 27 -3.07 -4.57 -6.98
N ALA A 28 -2.40 -3.43 -6.88
CA ALA A 28 -3.03 -2.10 -6.90
C ALA A 28 -3.72 -1.80 -8.23
N GLN A 29 -3.26 -2.36 -9.36
CA GLN A 29 -3.94 -2.21 -10.65
C GLN A 29 -5.19 -3.08 -10.77
N VAL A 30 -5.14 -4.32 -10.25
CA VAL A 30 -6.32 -5.21 -10.16
C VAL A 30 -7.38 -4.61 -9.25
N LEU A 31 -6.98 -4.17 -8.06
CA LEU A 31 -7.86 -3.62 -7.04
C LEU A 31 -8.02 -2.10 -7.21
N SER A 32 -8.46 -1.66 -8.40
CA SER A 32 -8.62 -0.23 -8.70
C SER A 32 -10.06 0.15 -9.04
N GLU A 33 -10.42 1.40 -8.76
CA GLU A 33 -11.73 1.97 -9.13
C GLU A 33 -12.06 1.77 -10.63
N THR A 34 -11.06 1.87 -11.52
CA THR A 34 -11.28 1.64 -12.96
C THR A 34 -11.70 0.20 -13.25
N VAL A 35 -11.14 -0.78 -12.54
CA VAL A 35 -11.53 -2.19 -12.68
C VAL A 35 -12.91 -2.43 -12.09
N SER A 36 -13.22 -1.86 -10.93
CA SER A 36 -14.57 -1.91 -10.34
C SER A 36 -15.62 -1.38 -11.30
N ASN A 37 -15.38 -0.20 -11.91
CA ASN A 37 -16.30 0.39 -12.89
C ASN A 37 -16.44 -0.48 -14.16
N ALA A 38 -15.36 -1.12 -14.61
CA ALA A 38 -15.41 -2.03 -15.75
C ALA A 38 -16.23 -3.29 -15.44
N LEU A 39 -16.08 -3.85 -14.24
CA LEU A 39 -16.87 -5.00 -13.77
C LEU A 39 -18.36 -4.66 -13.68
N LEU A 40 -18.72 -3.49 -13.15
CA LEU A 40 -20.12 -3.04 -13.10
C LEU A 40 -20.72 -2.84 -14.50
N LYS A 41 -19.91 -2.38 -15.45
CA LYS A 41 -20.37 -2.07 -16.80
C LYS A 41 -20.55 -3.32 -17.66
N GLU A 42 -19.58 -4.25 -17.62
CA GLU A 42 -19.50 -5.36 -18.56
C GLU A 42 -19.76 -6.74 -17.92
N GLY A 43 -19.70 -6.84 -16.59
CA GLY A 43 -19.75 -8.12 -15.86
C GLY A 43 -21.14 -8.58 -15.40
N GLY A 44 -22.18 -7.76 -15.59
CA GLY A 44 -23.55 -8.09 -15.18
C GLY A 44 -23.74 -8.21 -13.66
N GLU A 45 -24.86 -8.80 -13.22
CA GLU A 45 -25.17 -8.93 -11.79
C GLU A 45 -24.19 -9.84 -11.04
N GLU A 46 -23.64 -10.87 -11.69
CA GLU A 46 -22.68 -11.79 -11.06
C GLU A 46 -21.37 -11.09 -10.67
N ALA A 47 -20.96 -10.05 -11.39
CA ALA A 47 -19.74 -9.30 -11.11
C ALA A 47 -19.92 -8.19 -10.06
N LYS A 48 -21.16 -7.92 -9.63
CA LYS A 48 -21.49 -6.78 -8.78
C LYS A 48 -20.77 -6.82 -7.43
N GLU A 49 -20.80 -7.96 -6.74
CA GLU A 49 -20.11 -8.11 -5.45
C GLU A 49 -18.59 -8.06 -5.59
N THR A 50 -18.05 -8.58 -6.70
CA THR A 50 -16.62 -8.45 -6.99
C THR A 50 -16.24 -6.99 -7.23
N ALA A 51 -17.07 -6.23 -7.94
CA ALA A 51 -16.85 -4.81 -8.16
C ALA A 51 -16.92 -4.01 -6.85
N THR A 52 -17.83 -4.35 -5.94
CA THR A 52 -17.94 -3.77 -4.60
C THR A 52 -16.66 -4.04 -3.80
N PHE A 53 -16.21 -5.29 -3.74
CA PHE A 53 -14.97 -5.68 -3.08
C PHE A 53 -13.76 -4.88 -3.61
N VAL A 54 -13.60 -4.82 -4.94
CA VAL A 54 -12.52 -4.07 -5.61
C VAL A 54 -12.57 -2.59 -5.23
N ASN A 55 -13.76 -1.98 -5.19
CA ASN A 55 -13.93 -0.57 -4.84
C ASN A 55 -13.57 -0.28 -3.37
N ILE A 56 -14.02 -1.14 -2.46
CA ILE A 56 -13.76 -1.01 -1.03
C ILE A 56 -12.25 -1.11 -0.75
N PHE A 57 -11.56 -2.08 -1.35
CA PHE A 57 -10.12 -2.23 -1.17
C PHE A 57 -9.31 -1.12 -1.84
N ASP A 58 -9.73 -0.60 -3.00
CA ASP A 58 -9.09 0.59 -3.62
C ASP A 58 -9.17 1.81 -2.69
N LYS A 59 -10.35 2.10 -2.13
CA LYS A 59 -10.57 3.20 -1.19
C LYS A 59 -9.78 3.03 0.10
N PHE A 60 -9.76 1.81 0.67
CA PHE A 60 -8.94 1.49 1.83
C PHE A 60 -7.46 1.75 1.53
N PHE A 61 -6.96 1.24 0.41
CA PHE A 61 -5.56 1.44 0.03
C PHE A 61 -5.22 2.94 -0.16
N ASP A 62 -6.09 3.70 -0.83
CA ASP A 62 -5.92 5.14 -1.03
C ASP A 62 -5.86 5.91 0.31
N CYS A 63 -6.69 5.56 1.29
CA CYS A 63 -6.67 6.14 2.63
C CYS A 63 -5.30 6.01 3.32
N LEU A 64 -4.64 4.86 3.17
CA LEU A 64 -3.38 4.54 3.81
C LEU A 64 -2.15 4.88 2.93
N ASN A 65 -2.36 5.34 1.70
CA ASN A 65 -1.31 5.59 0.71
C ASN A 65 -1.34 7.04 0.17
N VAL A 66 -1.57 8.01 1.04
CA VAL A 66 -1.52 9.44 0.71
C VAL A 66 -0.07 9.91 0.68
N ARG A 67 0.44 10.19 -0.52
CA ARG A 67 1.86 10.51 -0.75
C ARG A 67 2.19 11.99 -0.69
N ASN A 68 1.36 12.84 -1.29
CA ASN A 68 1.63 14.26 -1.45
C ASN A 68 0.34 15.10 -1.40
N LEU A 69 0.49 16.42 -1.54
CA LEU A 69 -0.63 17.37 -1.40
C LEU A 69 -1.56 17.47 -2.62
N THR A 70 -1.20 16.82 -3.73
CA THR A 70 -1.80 17.06 -5.04
C THR A 70 -2.43 15.81 -5.65
N ASP A 71 -1.97 14.61 -5.29
CA ASP A 71 -2.36 13.34 -5.92
C ASP A 71 -3.87 13.12 -5.88
N GLY A 72 -4.53 13.41 -4.76
CA GLY A 72 -6.00 13.27 -4.66
C GLY A 72 -6.74 14.18 -5.65
N LYS A 73 -6.27 15.42 -5.85
CA LYS A 73 -6.83 16.35 -6.85
C LYS A 73 -6.50 15.94 -8.29
N THR A 74 -5.24 15.63 -8.58
CA THR A 74 -4.79 15.34 -9.96
C THR A 74 -5.35 14.04 -10.48
N LYS A 75 -5.44 13.01 -9.63
CA LYS A 75 -6.02 11.70 -9.96
C LYS A 75 -7.53 11.65 -9.73
N ARG A 76 -8.14 12.72 -9.19
CA ARG A 76 -9.56 12.81 -8.83
C ARG A 76 -10.00 11.72 -7.84
N LYS A 77 -9.11 11.38 -6.91
CA LYS A 77 -9.33 10.38 -5.85
C LYS A 77 -9.38 11.06 -4.49
N MET A 78 -10.60 11.36 -4.00
CA MET A 78 -10.79 12.03 -2.71
C MET A 78 -10.21 11.24 -1.52
N PHE A 79 -10.18 9.91 -1.63
CA PHE A 79 -9.62 9.02 -0.61
C PHE A 79 -8.10 9.18 -0.49
N GLN A 80 -7.44 9.72 -1.52
CA GLN A 80 -6.00 9.99 -1.56
C GLN A 80 -5.64 11.46 -1.22
N ASP A 81 -6.56 12.27 -0.70
CA ASP A 81 -6.24 13.63 -0.28
C ASP A 81 -5.46 13.67 1.07
N PRO A 82 -4.64 14.69 1.33
CA PRO A 82 -4.01 14.88 2.65
C PRO A 82 -5.04 14.94 3.76
N TYR A 83 -4.80 14.24 4.86
CA TYR A 83 -5.60 14.44 6.07
C TYR A 83 -5.32 15.84 6.62
N ARG A 84 -6.36 16.55 7.02
CA ARG A 84 -6.28 17.92 7.57
C ARG A 84 -7.05 18.09 8.88
N SER A 85 -7.72 17.05 9.34
CA SER A 85 -8.52 17.05 10.56
C SER A 85 -8.59 15.64 11.14
N GLY A 86 -8.72 15.55 12.47
CA GLY A 86 -9.08 14.32 13.17
C GLY A 86 -10.55 13.92 13.00
N THR A 87 -11.36 14.75 12.33
CA THR A 87 -12.76 14.48 11.99
C THR A 87 -12.96 14.29 10.49
N ASP A 88 -11.90 13.91 9.76
CA ASP A 88 -11.97 13.64 8.31
C ASP A 88 -12.99 12.53 8.01
N PHE A 89 -13.84 12.74 7.00
CA PHE A 89 -14.93 11.82 6.65
C PHE A 89 -14.42 10.41 6.33
N ARG A 90 -13.16 10.29 5.86
CA ARG A 90 -12.55 9.00 5.55
C ARG A 90 -12.30 8.16 6.80
N LEU A 91 -12.06 8.79 7.94
CA LEU A 91 -11.96 8.07 9.22
C LEU A 91 -13.30 7.45 9.59
N LYS A 92 -14.39 8.20 9.38
CA LYS A 92 -15.76 7.71 9.55
C LYS A 92 -16.06 6.58 8.56
N TRP A 93 -15.66 6.69 7.30
CA TRP A 93 -15.81 5.62 6.31
C TRP A 93 -15.03 4.35 6.70
N LEU A 94 -13.81 4.48 7.22
CA LEU A 94 -13.04 3.34 7.72
C LEU A 94 -13.73 2.65 8.90
N GLU A 95 -14.30 3.44 9.82
CA GLU A 95 -14.97 2.98 11.04
C GLU A 95 -16.35 2.36 10.77
N GLU A 96 -17.16 2.99 9.92
CA GLU A 96 -18.58 2.65 9.73
C GLU A 96 -18.86 1.89 8.42
N THR A 97 -17.89 1.78 7.51
CA THR A 97 -18.08 1.06 6.24
C THR A 97 -17.05 -0.04 6.06
N PHE A 98 -15.75 0.27 6.15
CA PHE A 98 -14.72 -0.74 5.89
C PHE A 98 -14.66 -1.83 6.97
N LEU A 99 -14.64 -1.45 8.25
CA LEU A 99 -14.60 -2.43 9.34
C LEU A 99 -15.86 -3.32 9.37
N PRO A 100 -17.09 -2.77 9.33
CA PRO A 100 -18.30 -3.58 9.27
C PRO A 100 -18.34 -4.51 8.05
N TYR A 101 -17.90 -4.04 6.88
CA TYR A 101 -17.83 -4.88 5.67
C TYR A 101 -16.98 -6.15 5.88
N LEU A 102 -15.83 -6.04 6.56
CA LEU A 102 -15.00 -7.21 6.88
C LEU A 102 -15.71 -8.16 7.87
N GLU A 103 -16.41 -7.61 8.86
CA GLU A 103 -17.13 -8.38 9.87
C GLU A 103 -18.36 -9.09 9.29
N GLU A 104 -19.10 -8.41 8.42
CA GLU A 104 -20.24 -8.96 7.68
C GLU A 104 -19.79 -10.07 6.73
N TRP A 105 -18.70 -9.86 5.98
CA TRP A 105 -18.15 -10.88 5.10
C TRP A 105 -17.77 -12.16 5.86
N GLU A 106 -17.09 -12.05 7.01
CA GLU A 106 -16.79 -13.19 7.87
C GLU A 106 -18.08 -13.86 8.39
N ALA A 107 -19.04 -13.07 8.88
CA ALA A 107 -20.29 -13.58 9.42
C ALA A 107 -21.15 -14.31 8.37
N GLU A 108 -21.20 -13.82 7.13
CA GLU A 108 -21.90 -14.46 6.03
C GLU A 108 -21.31 -15.83 5.70
N ILE A 109 -19.98 -15.93 5.63
CA ILE A 109 -19.30 -17.21 5.38
C ILE A 109 -19.50 -18.19 6.55
N ASP A 110 -19.49 -17.70 7.78
CA ASP A 110 -19.76 -18.51 8.97
C ASP A 110 -21.21 -19.01 9.01
N ALA A 111 -22.18 -18.21 8.53
CA ALA A 111 -23.59 -18.59 8.47
C ALA A 111 -23.91 -19.66 7.42
N ILE A 112 -23.07 -19.84 6.39
CA ILE A 112 -23.30 -20.85 5.35
C ILE A 112 -23.25 -22.27 5.95
N THR A 113 -24.37 -22.98 5.89
CA THR A 113 -24.46 -24.39 6.31
C THR A 113 -24.02 -25.33 5.18
N GLY A 114 -23.42 -26.47 5.53
CA GLY A 114 -23.06 -27.52 4.55
C GLY A 114 -21.67 -27.39 3.93
N LEU A 115 -20.90 -26.37 4.28
CA LEU A 115 -19.48 -26.26 3.93
C LEU A 115 -18.57 -26.72 5.06
N THR A 116 -17.47 -27.38 4.72
CA THR A 116 -16.40 -27.72 5.66
C THR A 116 -15.64 -26.47 6.10
N SER A 117 -15.00 -26.50 7.28
CA SER A 117 -14.17 -25.39 7.76
C SER A 117 -13.09 -24.99 6.75
N LYS A 118 -12.48 -25.96 6.07
CA LYS A 118 -11.46 -25.72 5.04
C LYS A 118 -12.00 -25.00 3.81
N GLN A 119 -13.23 -25.31 3.39
CA GLN A 119 -13.87 -24.61 2.27
C GLN A 119 -14.20 -23.17 2.65
N LYS A 120 -14.71 -22.95 3.87
CA LYS A 120 -14.98 -21.60 4.39
C LYS A 120 -13.71 -20.76 4.45
N GLU A 121 -12.60 -21.33 4.94
CA GLU A 121 -11.30 -20.65 4.98
C GLU A 121 -10.77 -20.27 3.58
N GLN A 122 -11.14 -20.99 2.52
CA GLN A 122 -10.76 -20.63 1.15
C GLN A 122 -11.59 -19.48 0.56
N MET A 123 -12.73 -19.16 1.17
CA MET A 123 -13.63 -18.07 0.74
C MET A 123 -13.31 -16.74 1.43
N LEU A 124 -12.37 -16.75 2.38
CA LEU A 124 -11.93 -15.58 3.14
C LEU A 124 -10.45 -15.31 2.89
N LEU A 125 -10.02 -14.10 3.27
CA LEU A 125 -8.60 -13.82 3.49
C LEU A 125 -8.09 -14.64 4.69
N SER A 126 -6.77 -14.84 4.77
CA SER A 126 -6.20 -15.55 5.92
C SER A 126 -6.54 -14.83 7.23
N LYS A 127 -6.65 -15.58 8.33
CA LYS A 127 -6.98 -15.03 9.66
C LYS A 127 -6.00 -13.93 10.07
N GLU A 128 -4.73 -14.11 9.75
CA GLU A 128 -3.66 -13.13 9.99
C GLU A 128 -3.85 -11.87 9.15
N THR A 129 -4.26 -12.01 7.89
CA THR A 129 -4.51 -10.88 6.99
C THR A 129 -5.71 -10.06 7.45
N LEU A 130 -6.82 -10.72 7.79
CA LEU A 130 -8.02 -10.05 8.31
C LEU A 130 -7.74 -9.36 9.64
N GLY A 131 -7.07 -10.05 10.56
CA GLY A 131 -6.62 -9.47 11.83
C GLY A 131 -5.74 -8.25 11.60
N GLY A 132 -4.78 -8.34 10.68
CA GLY A 132 -3.91 -7.24 10.29
C GLY A 132 -4.67 -6.04 9.72
N LEU A 133 -5.65 -6.26 8.84
CA LEU A 133 -6.49 -5.20 8.28
C LEU A 133 -7.31 -4.50 9.35
N LYS A 134 -7.96 -5.25 10.25
CA LYS A 134 -8.75 -4.69 11.36
C LYS A 134 -7.87 -3.88 12.32
N MET A 135 -6.73 -4.44 12.73
CA MET A 135 -5.80 -3.77 13.64
C MET A 135 -5.18 -2.52 13.02
N THR A 136 -4.79 -2.58 11.75
CA THR A 136 -4.24 -1.44 11.01
C THR A 136 -5.29 -0.33 10.93
N THR A 137 -6.54 -0.67 10.60
CA THR A 137 -7.62 0.31 10.47
C THR A 137 -7.91 1.02 11.80
N LYS A 138 -8.10 0.26 12.89
CA LYS A 138 -8.37 0.83 14.22
C LYS A 138 -7.23 1.72 14.69
N SER A 139 -5.99 1.22 14.61
CA SER A 139 -4.79 1.98 14.97
C SER A 139 -4.62 3.24 14.13
N PHE A 140 -4.91 3.16 12.83
CA PHE A 140 -4.80 4.31 11.94
C PHE A 140 -5.83 5.40 12.27
N ILE A 141 -7.08 5.02 12.54
CA ILE A 141 -8.13 5.96 12.96
C ILE A 141 -7.72 6.71 14.23
N GLU A 142 -7.28 5.97 15.26
CA GLU A 142 -6.85 6.57 16.52
C GLU A 142 -5.61 7.45 16.36
N LEU A 143 -4.62 7.00 15.58
CA LEU A 143 -3.41 7.76 15.29
C LEU A 143 -3.74 9.09 14.61
N VAL A 144 -4.57 9.09 13.56
CA VAL A 144 -4.94 10.33 12.87
C VAL A 144 -5.71 11.26 13.79
N LYS A 145 -6.68 10.74 14.58
CA LYS A 145 -7.39 11.52 15.60
C LYS A 145 -6.41 12.17 16.58
N TYR A 146 -5.44 11.40 17.09
CA TYR A 146 -4.41 11.89 18.01
C TYR A 146 -3.47 12.92 17.38
N LEU A 147 -2.97 12.69 16.16
CA LEU A 147 -2.03 13.60 15.48
C LEU A 147 -2.58 15.02 15.38
N PHE A 148 -3.88 15.17 15.12
CA PHE A 148 -4.53 16.50 15.04
C PHE A 148 -4.88 17.13 16.40
N THR A 149 -4.64 16.44 17.52
CA THR A 149 -4.62 17.07 18.85
C THR A 149 -3.28 17.75 19.14
N VAL A 150 -2.22 17.40 18.41
CA VAL A 150 -0.87 17.94 18.63
C VAL A 150 -0.76 19.34 18.01
N PRO A 151 -0.36 20.37 18.80
CA PRO A 151 -0.18 21.72 18.27
C PRO A 151 0.82 21.77 17.11
N GLY A 152 0.44 22.47 16.03
CA GLY A 152 1.29 22.69 14.86
C GLY A 152 1.15 21.67 13.73
N VAL A 153 0.42 20.57 13.93
CA VAL A 153 0.11 19.60 12.86
C VAL A 153 -0.94 20.19 11.92
N ARG A 154 -0.53 20.55 10.69
CA ARG A 154 -1.42 21.16 9.68
C ARG A 154 -2.03 20.15 8.72
N PHE A 155 -1.32 19.06 8.45
CA PHE A 155 -1.76 17.98 7.59
C PHE A 155 -0.97 16.71 7.89
N PHE A 156 -1.46 15.58 7.42
CA PHE A 156 -0.82 14.28 7.55
C PHE A 156 -0.86 13.49 6.24
N LEU A 157 0.27 12.85 5.91
CA LEU A 157 0.47 12.03 4.70
C LEU A 157 0.66 10.57 5.14
N SER A 158 -0.37 9.75 4.94
CA SER A 158 -0.43 8.37 5.48
C SER A 158 0.64 7.44 4.92
N ARG A 159 1.19 7.74 3.73
CA ARG A 159 2.28 6.97 3.13
C ARG A 159 3.52 6.85 4.03
N ARG A 160 3.71 7.75 5.00
CA ARG A 160 4.86 7.71 5.92
C ARG A 160 4.81 6.55 6.92
N LEU A 161 3.68 5.83 7.03
CA LEU A 161 3.52 4.70 7.96
C LEU A 161 3.88 3.33 7.37
N CYS A 162 4.32 3.28 6.10
CA CYS A 162 4.70 2.02 5.46
C CYS A 162 6.22 1.77 5.52
N GLN A 163 6.61 0.50 5.34
CA GLN A 163 8.00 0.08 5.32
C GLN A 163 8.69 0.26 3.95
N ASP A 164 8.02 0.86 2.96
CA ASP A 164 8.56 1.02 1.61
C ASP A 164 9.91 1.78 1.56
N PRO A 165 10.16 2.82 2.39
CA PRO A 165 11.49 3.43 2.46
C PRO A 165 12.58 2.44 2.87
N LEU A 166 12.27 1.50 3.78
CA LEU A 166 13.18 0.44 4.21
C LEU A 166 13.39 -0.60 3.11
N GLU A 167 12.33 -1.01 2.41
CA GLU A 167 12.46 -1.91 1.25
C GLU A 167 13.30 -1.28 0.14
N LYS A 168 13.15 0.03 -0.09
CA LYS A 168 13.99 0.80 -1.01
C LYS A 168 15.44 0.79 -0.57
N PHE A 169 15.72 1.02 0.72
CA PHE A 169 17.08 0.94 1.26
C PHE A 169 17.72 -0.42 0.97
N PHE A 170 17.00 -1.53 1.22
CA PHE A 170 17.48 -2.86 0.85
C PHE A 170 17.64 -3.05 -0.67
N GLY A 171 16.80 -2.40 -1.47
CA GLY A 171 16.97 -2.34 -2.92
C GLY A 171 18.29 -1.67 -3.34
N CYS A 172 18.64 -0.54 -2.71
CA CYS A 172 19.92 0.14 -2.96
C CYS A 172 21.11 -0.74 -2.56
N GLN A 173 21.03 -1.42 -1.41
CA GLN A 173 22.06 -2.34 -0.93
C GLN A 173 22.40 -3.42 -1.97
N ARG A 174 21.37 -4.03 -2.57
CA ARG A 174 21.55 -5.02 -3.65
C ARG A 174 22.11 -4.40 -4.92
N GLN A 175 21.66 -3.19 -5.26
CA GLN A 175 22.10 -2.50 -6.48
C GLN A 175 23.58 -2.11 -6.47
N ILE A 176 24.15 -1.80 -5.29
CA ILE A 176 25.59 -1.51 -5.14
C ILE A 176 26.43 -2.73 -5.56
N GLY A 177 25.98 -3.94 -5.25
CA GLY A 177 26.63 -5.20 -5.65
C GLY A 177 26.60 -5.48 -7.15
N ARG A 178 25.83 -4.71 -7.95
CA ARG A 178 25.58 -4.89 -9.40
C ARG A 178 25.07 -6.28 -9.75
N THR A 179 25.96 -7.25 -9.92
CA THR A 179 25.65 -8.67 -10.20
C THR A 179 25.68 -9.53 -8.93
N HIS A 180 26.18 -8.99 -7.82
CA HIS A 180 26.26 -9.64 -6.52
C HIS A 180 25.05 -9.23 -5.65
N ASP A 181 23.87 -9.78 -5.99
CA ASP A 181 22.60 -9.44 -5.34
C ASP A 181 22.50 -9.91 -3.86
N ASN A 182 23.39 -10.81 -3.43
CA ASN A 182 23.42 -11.38 -2.08
C ASN A 182 24.64 -10.89 -1.31
N THR A 183 24.64 -9.62 -0.89
CA THR A 183 25.71 -9.01 -0.08
C THR A 183 25.97 -9.75 1.22
N THR A 184 27.25 -9.90 1.59
CA THR A 184 27.62 -10.40 2.93
C THR A 184 27.35 -9.35 4.00
N VAL A 185 27.40 -9.73 5.28
CA VAL A 185 27.25 -8.78 6.40
C VAL A 185 28.30 -7.66 6.33
N ASN A 186 29.55 -8.02 6.01
CA ASN A 186 30.64 -7.04 5.85
C ASN A 186 30.39 -6.08 4.68
N ASP A 187 29.88 -6.58 3.56
CA ASP A 187 29.54 -5.74 2.41
C ASP A 187 28.39 -4.80 2.75
N PHE A 188 27.37 -5.30 3.46
CA PHE A 188 26.22 -4.52 3.89
C PHE A 188 26.64 -3.37 4.82
N GLU A 189 27.54 -3.62 5.76
CA GLU A 189 28.07 -2.58 6.66
C GLU A 189 28.82 -1.50 5.87
N ARG A 190 29.72 -1.89 4.96
CA ARG A 190 30.49 -0.97 4.11
C ARG A 190 29.58 -0.16 3.19
N ASN A 191 28.60 -0.81 2.57
CA ASN A 191 27.62 -0.18 1.70
C ASN A 191 26.73 0.79 2.46
N THR A 192 26.35 0.47 3.71
CA THR A 192 25.59 1.37 4.57
C THR A 192 26.37 2.64 4.85
N GLN A 193 27.66 2.54 5.21
CA GLN A 193 28.51 3.73 5.40
C GLN A 193 28.60 4.57 4.12
N ALA A 194 28.75 3.93 2.95
CA ALA A 194 28.77 4.64 1.67
C ALA A 194 27.44 5.35 1.36
N LEU A 195 26.30 4.70 1.62
CA LEU A 195 24.96 5.27 1.44
C LEU A 195 24.69 6.44 2.39
N CYS A 196 25.21 6.40 3.62
CA CYS A 196 25.09 7.52 4.56
C CYS A 196 25.91 8.75 4.14
N VAL A 197 26.99 8.57 3.37
CA VAL A 197 27.87 9.67 2.94
C VAL A 197 27.42 10.26 1.61
N VAL A 198 26.77 9.47 0.75
CA VAL A 198 26.45 9.87 -0.62
C VAL A 198 24.95 9.86 -0.86
N ASP A 199 24.37 11.07 -0.93
CA ASP A 199 22.94 11.32 -1.15
C ASP A 199 22.43 10.90 -2.56
N SER A 200 23.32 10.49 -3.46
CA SER A 200 23.07 10.42 -4.91
C SER A 200 23.07 9.03 -5.56
N PHE A 201 23.38 7.93 -4.84
CA PHE A 201 23.49 6.61 -5.47
C PHE A 201 22.18 5.81 -5.56
N CYS A 202 21.14 6.18 -4.81
CA CYS A 202 19.87 5.46 -4.77
C CYS A 202 18.89 5.90 -5.87
N ARG A 203 19.22 5.64 -7.14
CA ARG A 203 18.20 5.71 -8.21
C ARG A 203 17.19 4.58 -8.03
N ALA A 204 15.90 4.87 -8.12
CA ALA A 204 14.85 3.86 -7.97
C ALA A 204 15.15 2.59 -8.81
N SER A 205 15.16 1.42 -8.18
CA SER A 205 15.45 0.16 -8.87
C SER A 205 14.40 -0.13 -9.94
N ILE A 206 14.86 -0.46 -11.15
CA ILE A 206 14.00 -0.91 -12.28
C ILE A 206 13.17 -2.14 -11.88
N LYS A 207 13.63 -2.92 -10.89
CA LYS A 207 12.96 -4.13 -10.37
C LYS A 207 12.24 -3.92 -9.03
N SER A 208 12.14 -2.70 -8.51
CA SER A 208 11.45 -2.40 -7.25
C SER A 208 9.99 -2.86 -7.28
N ASN A 209 9.44 -3.25 -6.11
CA ASN A 209 8.02 -3.56 -5.93
C ASN A 209 7.12 -2.34 -6.18
N CYS A 210 7.67 -1.13 -6.05
CA CYS A 210 7.01 0.16 -6.33
C CYS A 210 7.65 0.87 -7.54
N ARG A 211 7.39 0.39 -8.76
CA ARG A 211 7.90 1.02 -10.00
C ARG A 211 7.19 2.34 -10.31
N GLY A 212 7.92 3.31 -10.88
CA GLY A 212 7.36 4.58 -11.37
C GLY A 212 7.20 5.71 -10.34
N ASN A 213 7.80 5.57 -9.14
CA ASN A 213 7.73 6.58 -8.10
C ASN A 213 8.97 7.51 -8.16
N GLU A 214 8.92 8.57 -8.96
CA GLU A 214 10.06 9.49 -9.19
C GLU A 214 10.47 10.28 -7.94
N GLU A 215 9.57 10.51 -6.97
CA GLU A 215 9.89 11.19 -5.70
C GLU A 215 10.63 10.30 -4.71
N LEU A 216 10.71 8.99 -4.93
CA LEU A 216 11.70 8.18 -4.23
C LEU A 216 13.12 8.53 -4.68
N ASN A 217 13.36 9.40 -5.66
CA ASN A 217 14.71 9.87 -5.97
C ASN A 217 15.21 10.95 -5.00
N SER A 218 14.36 11.53 -4.13
CA SER A 218 14.79 12.38 -3.02
C SER A 218 14.82 11.57 -1.72
N THR A 219 16.00 11.45 -1.13
CA THR A 219 16.24 10.86 0.19
C THR A 219 15.83 11.86 1.27
N ASP A 220 14.58 11.80 1.72
CA ASP A 220 14.17 12.44 2.99
C ASP A 220 14.72 11.62 4.17
N HIS A 221 16.04 11.63 4.34
CA HIS A 221 16.66 11.20 5.59
C HIS A 221 16.99 12.46 6.39
N GLU A 222 16.27 12.69 7.50
CA GLU A 222 16.75 13.61 8.52
C GLU A 222 18.05 13.05 9.10
N MET A 223 19.18 13.46 8.53
CA MET A 223 20.51 13.17 9.06
C MET A 223 20.75 14.04 10.29
N TYR A 224 20.30 13.59 11.46
CA TYR A 224 20.91 14.09 12.69
C TYR A 224 22.36 13.62 12.70
N SER A 225 23.28 14.58 12.67
CA SER A 225 24.70 14.32 12.82
C SER A 225 24.93 13.55 14.12
N LEU A 226 25.54 12.36 14.05
CA LEU A 226 25.90 11.61 15.24
C LEU A 226 26.81 12.49 16.13
N PRO A 227 26.51 12.64 17.43
CA PRO A 227 27.33 13.45 18.32
C PRO A 227 28.75 12.89 18.33
N LYS A 228 29.72 13.76 18.01
CA LYS A 228 31.14 13.40 18.00
C LYS A 228 31.53 12.88 19.38
N ARG A 229 32.08 11.66 19.44
CA ARG A 229 32.73 11.14 20.66
C ARG A 229 33.78 12.17 21.11
N LYS A 230 33.59 12.73 22.30
CA LYS A 230 34.64 13.50 22.97
C LYS A 230 35.80 12.54 23.23
N LYS A 231 36.99 12.89 22.75
CA LYS A 231 38.24 12.26 23.18
C LYS A 231 38.52 12.62 24.63
#